data_AF-A0A0N0D4C8-F1
#
_entry.id   AF-A0A0N0D4C8-F1
#
_cell.length_a   1.000
_cell.length_b   1.000
_cell.length_c   1.000
_cell.angle_alpha   90.00
_cell.angle_beta   90.00
_cell.angle_gamma   90.00
#
_symmetry.space_group_name_H-M   'P 1'
#
loop_
_entity.id
_entity.type
_entity.pdbx_description
1 polymer ?
#
loop_
_entity_poly.entity_id
_entity_poly.type
_entity_poly.pdbx_seq_one_letter_code
_entity_poly.pdbx_strand_id
1 'polypeptide(L)'
;IVEVLNILKEENPEEKMNKIWDILPVNKYSYHMQPDPNGICQYQICGKMFQESAKIGYVESILKKYYNEYGKRAKLAADNQNIDWKAVSHALRIAYQAKEILTENKISFPLKNADFLLKVKQGNLNYLKNVAPIFDELIDEVESLVKTSTLPERVDRKFWDKFICEKLEETICV
;
A
#
# COMPACT_ATOMS: atom_id res chain seq x y z
N ILE A 1 -3.92 -12.45 8.10
CA ILE A 1 -2.62 -13.15 8.35
C ILE A 1 -2.69 -14.09 9.56
N VAL A 2 -3.01 -13.60 10.77
CA VAL A 2 -2.95 -14.42 11.99
C VAL A 2 -3.85 -15.66 11.90
N GLU A 3 -5.08 -15.50 11.42
CA GLU A 3 -6.03 -16.59 11.18
C GLU A 3 -5.45 -17.67 10.25
N VAL A 4 -4.94 -17.27 9.08
CA VAL A 4 -4.29 -18.21 8.14
C VAL A 4 -3.08 -18.91 8.79
N LEU A 5 -2.26 -18.18 9.54
CA LEU A 5 -1.12 -18.78 10.26
C LEU A 5 -1.53 -19.78 11.33
N ASN A 6 -2.70 -19.62 11.95
CA ASN A 6 -3.19 -20.59 12.93
C ASN A 6 -3.63 -21.89 12.24
N ILE A 7 -4.40 -21.77 11.15
CA ILE A 7 -4.79 -22.92 10.33
C ILE A 7 -3.56 -23.70 9.85
N LEU A 8 -2.56 -23.00 9.29
CA LEU A 8 -1.36 -23.65 8.78
C LEU A 8 -0.53 -24.38 9.84
N LYS A 9 -0.60 -23.98 11.12
CA LYS A 9 0.14 -24.61 12.22
C LYS A 9 -0.53 -25.88 12.77
N GLU A 10 -1.85 -25.98 12.61
CA GLU A 10 -2.62 -27.14 13.06
C GLU A 10 -2.48 -28.31 12.06
N GLU A 11 -2.00 -28.02 10.86
CA GLU A 11 -1.88 -28.95 9.73
C GLU A 11 -0.47 -29.52 9.56
N ASN A 12 -0.37 -30.64 8.83
CA ASN A 12 0.91 -31.30 8.57
C ASN A 12 1.78 -30.47 7.60
N PRO A 13 3.00 -30.04 7.98
CA PRO A 13 3.87 -29.21 7.14
C PRO A 13 4.29 -29.83 5.80
N GLU A 14 4.30 -31.16 5.70
CA GLU A 14 4.68 -31.89 4.48
C GLU A 14 3.54 -32.01 3.45
N GLU A 15 2.30 -31.78 3.90
CA GLU A 15 1.13 -31.78 3.02
C GLU A 15 1.10 -30.53 2.14
N LYS A 16 0.33 -30.61 1.06
CA LYS A 16 0.15 -29.51 0.10
C LYS A 16 -1.02 -28.62 0.50
N MET A 17 -0.97 -27.36 0.08
CA MET A 17 -2.01 -26.37 0.31
C MET A 17 -3.39 -26.82 -0.19
N ASN A 18 -3.46 -27.65 -1.24
CA ASN A 18 -4.72 -28.19 -1.75
C ASN A 18 -5.55 -28.97 -0.70
N LYS A 19 -4.92 -29.53 0.34
CA LYS A 19 -5.62 -30.26 1.41
C LYS A 19 -6.47 -29.37 2.29
N ILE A 20 -6.08 -28.11 2.42
CA ILE A 20 -6.71 -27.12 3.28
C ILE A 20 -7.38 -26.01 2.46
N TRP A 21 -7.51 -26.19 1.16
CA TRP A 21 -7.93 -25.14 0.25
C TRP A 21 -9.30 -24.57 0.62
N ASP A 22 -10.24 -25.44 0.99
CA ASP A 22 -11.63 -25.07 1.30
C ASP A 22 -11.80 -24.39 2.66
N ILE A 23 -10.81 -24.50 3.55
CA ILE A 23 -10.88 -23.93 4.91
C ILE A 23 -10.12 -22.60 5.03
N LEU A 24 -9.47 -22.14 3.95
CA LEU A 24 -8.73 -20.88 3.95
C LEU A 24 -9.70 -19.68 4.02
N PRO A 25 -9.42 -18.67 4.87
CA PRO A 25 -10.36 -17.58 5.13
C PRO A 25 -10.39 -16.54 4.00
N VAL A 26 -11.56 -16.30 3.43
CA VAL A 26 -11.75 -15.29 2.38
C VAL A 26 -12.15 -13.93 2.98
N ASN A 27 -11.33 -12.91 2.78
CA ASN A 27 -11.54 -11.54 3.23
C ASN A 27 -10.82 -10.52 2.31
N LYS A 28 -10.86 -9.21 2.66
CA LYS A 28 -10.24 -8.11 1.88
C LYS A 28 -8.76 -8.36 1.55
N TYR A 29 -8.04 -9.11 2.39
CA TYR A 29 -6.60 -9.31 2.29
C TYR A 29 -6.20 -10.77 2.03
N SER A 30 -7.16 -11.68 1.90
CA SER A 30 -6.90 -13.12 1.72
C SER A 30 -8.00 -13.74 0.86
N TYR A 31 -7.69 -14.24 -0.33
CA TYR A 31 -8.72 -14.77 -1.24
C TYR A 31 -8.11 -15.68 -2.33
N HIS A 32 -8.96 -16.52 -2.92
CA HIS A 32 -8.60 -17.35 -4.06
C HIS A 32 -8.55 -16.52 -5.34
N MET A 33 -7.48 -16.69 -6.10
CA MET A 33 -7.26 -16.08 -7.40
C MET A 33 -7.84 -16.95 -8.50
N GLN A 34 -8.06 -16.35 -9.67
CA GLN A 34 -8.37 -17.12 -10.87
C GLN A 34 -7.21 -18.07 -11.19
N PRO A 35 -7.50 -19.28 -11.72
CA PRO A 35 -6.46 -20.20 -12.14
C PRO A 35 -5.50 -19.54 -13.14
N ASP A 36 -4.22 -19.90 -13.04
CA ASP A 36 -3.23 -19.44 -14.02
C ASP A 36 -3.50 -20.06 -15.41
N PRO A 37 -2.80 -19.65 -16.48
CA PRO A 37 -2.98 -20.23 -17.82
C PRO A 37 -2.75 -21.75 -17.89
N ASN A 38 -2.09 -22.34 -16.88
CA ASN A 38 -1.85 -23.78 -16.77
C ASN A 38 -2.92 -24.49 -15.90
N GLY A 39 -3.94 -23.77 -15.43
CA GLY A 39 -5.03 -24.28 -14.62
C GLY A 39 -4.71 -24.43 -13.13
N ILE A 40 -3.58 -23.90 -12.64
CA ILE A 40 -3.19 -24.04 -11.23
C ILE A 40 -3.89 -22.97 -10.39
N CYS A 41 -4.59 -23.39 -9.34
CA CYS A 41 -5.24 -22.47 -8.42
C CYS A 41 -4.21 -21.78 -7.52
N GLN A 42 -4.42 -20.48 -7.28
CA GLN A 42 -3.56 -19.67 -6.45
C GLN A 42 -4.36 -19.00 -5.33
N TYR A 43 -3.72 -18.84 -4.18
CA TYR A 43 -4.30 -18.17 -3.02
C TYR A 43 -3.44 -16.96 -2.67
N GLN A 44 -4.05 -15.78 -2.61
CA GLN A 44 -3.38 -14.53 -2.28
C GLN A 44 -3.56 -14.20 -0.80
N ILE A 45 -2.50 -13.85 -0.10
CA ILE A 45 -2.51 -13.36 1.29
C ILE A 45 -1.61 -12.12 1.38
N CYS A 46 -2.19 -10.98 1.72
CA CYS A 46 -1.48 -9.70 1.89
C CYS A 46 -0.52 -9.37 0.74
N GLY A 47 -0.98 -9.61 -0.50
CA GLY A 47 -0.22 -9.33 -1.73
C GLY A 47 0.80 -10.41 -2.12
N LYS A 48 0.95 -11.49 -1.35
CA LYS A 48 1.74 -12.67 -1.74
C LYS A 48 0.84 -13.77 -2.28
N MET A 49 1.25 -14.41 -3.38
CA MET A 49 0.50 -15.49 -4.03
C MET A 49 1.18 -16.83 -3.77
N PHE A 50 0.38 -17.85 -3.43
CA PHE A 50 0.83 -19.22 -3.19
C PHE A 50 0.03 -20.20 -4.04
N GLN A 51 0.69 -21.16 -4.68
CA GLN A 51 0.03 -22.20 -5.48
C GLN A 51 -0.54 -23.30 -4.59
N GLU A 52 -1.62 -23.94 -5.03
CA GLU A 52 -2.23 -25.10 -4.33
C GLU A 52 -1.29 -26.30 -4.17
N SER A 53 -0.30 -26.41 -5.05
CA SER A 53 0.70 -27.47 -5.05
C SER A 53 1.86 -27.23 -4.07
N ALA A 54 1.95 -26.03 -3.48
CA ALA A 54 2.99 -25.67 -2.53
C ALA A 54 2.80 -26.42 -1.20
N LYS A 55 3.91 -26.73 -0.51
CA LYS A 55 3.87 -27.35 0.82
C LYS A 55 3.38 -26.36 1.88
N ILE A 56 2.56 -26.83 2.81
CA ILE A 56 2.03 -26.04 3.93
C ILE A 56 3.16 -25.42 4.74
N GLY A 57 4.19 -26.20 5.10
CA GLY A 57 5.34 -25.71 5.88
C GLY A 57 6.14 -24.62 5.16
N TYR A 58 6.21 -24.66 3.83
CA TYR A 58 6.84 -23.61 3.03
C TYR A 58 6.05 -22.29 3.15
N VAL A 59 4.74 -22.35 2.96
CA VAL A 59 3.85 -21.18 3.05
C VAL A 59 3.85 -20.61 4.48
N GLU A 60 3.74 -21.46 5.50
CA GLU A 60 3.80 -21.07 6.91
C GLU A 60 5.10 -20.32 7.22
N SER A 61 6.26 -20.85 6.77
CA SER A 61 7.57 -20.23 7.03
C SER A 61 7.67 -18.81 6.45
N ILE A 62 7.14 -18.59 5.25
CA ILE A 62 7.13 -17.29 4.58
C ILE A 62 6.21 -16.33 5.33
N LEU A 63 4.99 -16.75 5.63
CA LEU A 63 4.01 -15.92 6.34
C LEU A 63 4.49 -15.57 7.74
N LYS A 64 5.13 -16.51 8.45
CA LYS A 64 5.71 -16.32 9.77
C LYS A 64 6.86 -15.32 9.73
N LYS A 65 7.77 -15.44 8.75
CA LYS A 65 8.84 -14.46 8.53
C LYS A 65 8.28 -13.08 8.23
N TYR A 66 7.30 -12.99 7.34
CA TYR A 66 6.65 -11.75 6.97
C TYR A 66 5.94 -11.08 8.16
N TYR A 67 5.17 -11.86 8.94
CA TYR A 67 4.51 -11.39 10.15
C TYR A 67 5.52 -10.91 11.19
N ASN A 68 6.61 -11.65 11.40
CA ASN A 68 7.66 -11.27 12.35
C ASN A 68 8.43 -10.02 11.92
N GLU A 69 8.72 -9.86 10.62
CA GLU A 69 9.36 -8.66 10.09
C GLU A 69 8.45 -7.44 10.21
N TYR A 70 7.17 -7.60 9.86
CA TYR A 70 6.17 -6.55 10.01
C TYR A 70 5.99 -6.17 11.50
N GLY A 71 5.88 -7.16 12.38
CA GLY A 71 5.80 -6.95 13.83
C GLY A 71 7.05 -6.29 14.41
N LYS A 72 8.25 -6.66 13.93
CA LYS A 72 9.51 -5.98 14.31
C LYS A 72 9.53 -4.53 13.86
N ARG A 73 9.11 -4.22 12.63
CA ARG A 73 9.04 -2.85 12.13
C ARG A 73 8.00 -2.02 12.88
N ALA A 74 6.82 -2.57 13.12
CA ALA A 74 5.78 -1.93 13.92
C ALA A 74 6.23 -1.69 15.37
N LYS A 75 6.94 -2.64 15.97
CA LYS A 75 7.49 -2.52 17.33
C LYS A 75 8.64 -1.53 17.43
N LEU A 76 9.58 -1.55 16.48
CA LEU A 76 10.64 -0.54 16.39
C LEU A 76 10.05 0.85 16.16
N ALA A 77 9.02 0.97 15.32
CA ALA A 77 8.30 2.21 15.15
C ALA A 77 7.53 2.65 16.40
N ALA A 78 7.01 1.70 17.20
CA ALA A 78 6.43 1.96 18.52
C ALA A 78 7.44 2.60 19.47
N ASP A 79 8.66 2.07 19.46
CA ASP A 79 9.79 2.55 20.25
C ASP A 79 10.50 3.76 19.60
N ASN A 80 9.95 4.33 18.52
CA ASN A 80 10.53 5.42 17.72
C ASN A 80 11.95 5.14 17.18
N GLN A 81 12.34 3.87 17.01
CA GLN A 81 13.66 3.46 16.53
C GLN A 81 13.63 3.12 15.03
N ASN A 82 14.66 3.54 14.29
CA ASN A 82 14.88 3.23 12.87
C ASN A 82 13.72 3.58 11.93
N ILE A 83 12.95 4.63 12.25
CA ILE A 83 11.90 5.13 11.37
C ILE A 83 12.53 5.97 10.26
N ASP A 84 12.22 5.64 9.01
CA ASP A 84 12.55 6.50 7.88
C ASP A 84 11.57 7.69 7.82
N TRP A 85 11.85 8.71 8.63
CA TRP A 85 11.04 9.93 8.72
C TRP A 85 10.93 10.68 7.39
N LYS A 86 11.90 10.52 6.48
CA LYS A 86 11.88 11.11 5.15
C LYS A 86 10.85 10.40 4.28
N ALA A 87 10.84 9.06 4.28
CA ALA A 87 9.84 8.27 3.57
C ALA A 87 8.43 8.53 4.12
N VAL A 88 8.25 8.57 5.44
CA VAL A 88 6.95 8.85 6.08
C VAL A 88 6.44 10.25 5.71
N SER A 89 7.30 11.28 5.83
CA SER A 89 6.95 12.65 5.43
C SER A 89 6.57 12.73 3.94
N HIS A 90 7.27 12.00 3.07
CA HIS A 90 6.97 11.97 1.65
C HIS A 90 5.62 11.30 1.34
N ALA A 91 5.32 10.17 2.00
CA ALA A 91 4.05 9.48 1.83
C ALA A 91 2.86 10.35 2.26
N LEU A 92 2.96 11.00 3.43
CA LEU A 92 1.96 11.98 3.89
C LEU A 92 1.78 13.13 2.91
N ARG A 93 2.88 13.66 2.36
CA ARG A 93 2.84 14.72 1.36
C ARG A 93 2.02 14.29 0.13
N ILE A 94 2.30 13.10 -0.40
CA ILE A 94 1.56 12.56 -1.56
C ILE A 94 0.08 12.41 -1.22
N ALA A 95 -0.25 11.86 -0.06
CA ALA A 95 -1.64 11.63 0.33
C ALA A 95 -2.42 12.95 0.48
N TYR A 96 -1.83 13.99 1.08
CA TYR A 96 -2.45 15.31 1.15
C TYR A 96 -2.64 15.96 -0.23
N GLN A 97 -1.66 15.81 -1.13
CA GLN A 97 -1.78 16.31 -2.50
C GLN A 97 -2.82 15.54 -3.30
N ALA A 98 -2.91 14.22 -3.13
CA ALA A 98 -3.94 13.41 -3.75
C ALA A 98 -5.34 13.86 -3.31
N LYS A 99 -5.53 14.08 -2.01
CA LYS A 99 -6.75 14.68 -1.46
C LYS A 99 -7.06 16.04 -2.11
N GLU A 100 -6.09 16.95 -2.17
CA GLU A 100 -6.28 18.28 -2.78
C GLU A 100 -6.70 18.19 -4.25
N ILE A 101 -6.07 17.31 -5.03
CA ILE A 101 -6.43 17.07 -6.43
C ILE A 101 -7.85 16.54 -6.53
N LEU A 102 -8.21 15.55 -5.71
CA LEU A 102 -9.52 14.91 -5.72
C LEU A 102 -10.65 15.86 -5.31
N THR A 103 -10.39 16.83 -4.43
CA THR A 103 -11.43 17.76 -3.93
C THR A 103 -11.43 19.11 -4.63
N GLU A 104 -10.26 19.63 -5.00
CA GLU A 104 -10.08 21.00 -5.51
C GLU A 104 -9.61 21.03 -6.99
N ASN A 105 -9.30 19.88 -7.60
CA ASN A 105 -8.75 19.76 -8.96
C ASN A 105 -7.48 20.59 -9.20
N LYS A 106 -6.68 20.80 -8.16
CA LYS A 106 -5.43 21.57 -8.23
C LYS A 106 -4.39 21.05 -7.23
N ILE A 107 -3.18 21.58 -7.35
CA ILE A 107 -2.11 21.41 -6.38
C ILE A 107 -1.62 22.80 -6.00
N SER A 108 -1.59 23.12 -4.70
CA SER A 108 -1.11 24.43 -4.22
C SER A 108 0.29 24.32 -3.63
N PHE A 109 1.12 25.35 -3.87
CA PHE A 109 2.43 25.49 -3.25
C PHE A 109 2.57 26.87 -2.56
N PRO A 110 3.16 26.93 -1.35
CA PRO A 110 3.52 25.79 -0.49
C PRO A 110 2.28 25.01 0.00
N LEU A 111 2.45 23.75 0.39
CA LEU A 111 1.34 22.94 0.90
C LEU A 111 0.78 23.54 2.20
N LYS A 112 -0.54 23.47 2.36
CA LYS A 112 -1.26 23.90 3.58
C LYS A 112 -0.70 23.25 4.86
N ASN A 113 -0.21 22.01 4.76
CA ASN A 113 0.27 21.22 5.90
C ASN A 113 1.80 21.15 6.00
N ALA A 114 2.51 22.10 5.39
CA ALA A 114 3.98 22.09 5.34
C ALA A 114 4.63 22.02 6.73
N ASP A 115 4.10 22.74 7.72
CA ASP A 115 4.64 22.75 9.10
C ASP A 115 4.54 21.38 9.77
N PHE A 116 3.42 20.68 9.58
CA PHE A 116 3.24 19.33 10.09
C PHE A 116 4.21 18.36 9.41
N LEU A 117 4.32 18.41 8.08
CA LEU A 117 5.23 17.56 7.31
C LEU A 117 6.70 17.77 7.71
N LEU A 118 7.07 19.01 8.06
CA LEU A 118 8.40 19.34 8.56
C LEU A 118 8.64 18.71 9.94
N LYS A 119 7.68 18.81 10.87
CA LYS A 119 7.77 18.17 12.19
C LYS A 119 7.90 16.65 12.09
N VAL A 120 7.14 16.02 11.18
CA VAL A 120 7.26 14.58 10.87
C VAL A 120 8.64 14.25 10.32
N LYS A 121 9.13 15.02 9.34
CA LYS A 121 10.44 14.78 8.71
C LYS A 121 11.60 14.89 9.71
N GLN A 122 11.48 15.78 10.70
CA GLN A 122 12.44 15.97 11.77
C GLN A 122 12.38 14.86 12.84
N GLY A 123 11.36 13.98 12.81
CA GLY A 123 11.16 12.95 13.83
C GLY A 123 10.73 13.50 15.19
N ASN A 124 10.14 14.70 15.21
CA ASN A 124 9.74 15.39 16.45
C ASN A 124 8.39 14.89 17.01
N LEU A 125 7.76 13.93 16.35
CA LEU A 125 6.45 13.39 16.71
C LEU A 125 6.56 11.89 17.01
N ASN A 126 5.73 11.37 17.91
CA ASN A 126 5.65 9.94 18.12
C ASN A 126 4.90 9.27 16.97
N TYR A 127 5.51 8.27 16.33
CA TYR A 127 4.93 7.66 15.13
C TYR A 127 3.55 7.05 15.39
N LEU A 128 3.44 6.13 16.34
CA LEU A 128 2.18 5.42 16.59
C LEU A 128 1.06 6.31 17.11
N LYS A 129 1.38 7.30 17.96
CA LYS A 129 0.36 8.13 18.59
C LYS A 129 -0.07 9.30 17.72
N ASN A 130 0.85 9.87 16.92
CA ASN A 130 0.64 11.16 16.27
C ASN A 130 0.66 11.06 14.75
N VAL A 131 1.43 10.15 14.16
CA VAL A 131 1.67 10.12 12.71
C VAL A 131 0.86 9.02 12.02
N ALA A 132 0.91 7.80 12.54
CA ALA A 132 0.20 6.65 11.98
C ALA A 132 -1.33 6.86 11.92
N PRO A 133 -2.03 7.35 12.97
CA PRO A 133 -3.47 7.53 12.90
C PRO A 133 -3.90 8.55 11.85
N ILE A 134 -3.15 9.67 11.74
CA ILE A 134 -3.39 10.69 10.72
C ILE A 134 -3.15 10.12 9.32
N PHE A 135 -2.10 9.31 9.16
CA PHE A 135 -1.79 8.70 7.87
C PHE A 135 -2.86 7.70 7.45
N ASP A 136 -3.30 6.83 8.36
CA ASP A 136 -4.35 5.84 8.10
C ASP A 136 -5.67 6.51 7.73
N GLU A 137 -6.10 7.53 8.50
CA GLU A 137 -7.32 8.31 8.20
C GLU A 137 -7.25 9.00 6.84
N LEU A 138 -6.09 9.58 6.51
CA LEU A 138 -5.89 10.26 5.23
C LEU A 138 -5.92 9.28 4.04
N ILE A 139 -5.40 8.07 4.20
CA ILE A 139 -5.47 7.03 3.17
C ILE A 139 -6.92 6.56 2.99
N ASP A 140 -7.65 6.29 4.06
CA ASP A 140 -9.06 5.90 3.99
C ASP A 140 -9.91 6.98 3.31
N GLU A 141 -9.65 8.26 3.61
CA GLU A 141 -10.33 9.38 2.97
C GLU A 141 -10.01 9.46 1.47
N VAL A 142 -8.73 9.30 1.08
CA VAL A 142 -8.33 9.27 -0.33
C VAL A 142 -8.98 8.09 -1.06
N GLU A 143 -9.01 6.89 -0.47
CA GLU A 143 -9.69 5.72 -1.07
C GLU A 143 -11.19 5.99 -1.29
N SER A 144 -11.85 6.70 -0.36
CA SER A 144 -13.25 7.10 -0.50
C SER A 144 -13.46 8.11 -1.62
N LEU A 145 -12.60 9.14 -1.68
CA LEU A 145 -12.65 10.18 -2.70
C LEU A 145 -12.43 9.62 -4.11
N VAL A 146 -11.49 8.69 -4.26
CA VAL A 146 -11.23 8.05 -5.57
C VAL A 146 -12.47 7.37 -6.12
N LYS A 147 -13.29 6.72 -5.28
CA LYS A 147 -14.52 6.02 -5.72
C LYS A 147 -15.58 6.95 -6.29
N THR A 148 -15.55 8.23 -5.92
CA THR A 148 -16.54 9.24 -6.33
C THR A 148 -15.95 10.28 -7.26
N SER A 149 -14.67 10.12 -7.62
CA SER A 149 -13.92 11.08 -8.44
C SER A 149 -14.42 11.09 -9.88
N THR A 150 -14.52 12.29 -10.45
CA THR A 150 -14.80 12.52 -11.86
C THR A 150 -13.52 12.66 -12.69
N LEU A 151 -12.34 12.51 -12.07
CA LEU A 151 -11.08 12.59 -12.78
C LEU A 151 -10.94 11.43 -13.78
N PRO A 152 -10.33 11.68 -14.94
CA PRO A 152 -10.15 10.64 -15.93
C PRO A 152 -9.18 9.56 -15.43
N GLU A 153 -9.46 8.31 -15.76
CA GLU A 153 -8.58 7.17 -15.43
C GLU A 153 -7.20 7.29 -16.10
N ARG A 154 -7.13 7.99 -17.25
CA ARG A 154 -5.90 8.22 -17.99
C ARG A 154 -5.76 9.69 -18.35
N VAL A 155 -4.53 10.18 -18.23
CA VAL A 155 -4.15 11.52 -18.67
C VAL A 155 -4.28 11.66 -20.19
N ASP A 156 -4.78 12.80 -20.66
CA ASP A 156 -4.79 13.14 -22.08
C ASP A 156 -3.37 13.52 -22.54
N ARG A 157 -2.60 12.51 -22.95
CA ARG A 157 -1.22 12.72 -23.42
C ARG A 157 -1.16 13.63 -24.64
N LYS A 158 -2.12 13.55 -25.57
CA LYS A 158 -2.10 14.35 -26.80
C LYS A 158 -2.19 15.84 -26.49
N PHE A 159 -3.07 16.20 -25.55
CA PHE A 159 -3.17 17.57 -25.07
C PHE A 159 -1.85 18.05 -24.46
N TRP A 160 -1.27 17.28 -23.52
CA TRP A 160 -0.05 17.70 -22.82
C TRP A 160 1.18 17.77 -23.72
N ASP A 161 1.36 16.79 -24.61
CA ASP A 161 2.46 16.79 -25.57
C ASP A 161 2.40 18.04 -26.46
N LYS A 162 1.20 18.36 -26.97
CA LYS A 162 0.98 19.58 -27.77
C LYS A 162 1.26 20.84 -26.97
N PHE A 163 0.71 20.95 -25.76
CA PHE A 163 0.90 22.11 -24.88
C PHE A 163 2.39 22.38 -24.58
N ILE A 164 3.16 21.32 -24.29
CA ILE A 164 4.60 21.43 -24.00
C ILE A 164 5.35 21.94 -25.24
N CYS A 165 5.11 21.37 -26.41
CA CYS A 165 5.75 21.81 -27.66
C CYS A 165 5.47 23.29 -27.94
N GLU A 166 4.19 23.71 -27.89
CA GLU A 166 3.80 25.11 -28.13
C GLU A 166 4.48 26.08 -27.16
N LYS A 167 4.54 25.74 -25.87
CA LYS A 167 5.18 26.61 -24.87
C LYS A 167 6.70 26.68 -25.02
N LEU A 168 7.35 25.60 -25.44
CA LEU A 168 8.78 25.60 -25.71
C LEU A 168 9.12 26.44 -26.94
N GLU A 169 8.34 26.32 -28.02
CA GLU A 169 8.49 27.12 -29.24
C GLU A 169 8.34 28.63 -28.94
N GLU A 170 7.36 29.02 -28.12
CA GLU A 170 7.21 30.40 -27.66
C GLU A 170 8.43 30.93 -26.88
N THR A 171 9.10 30.06 -26.12
CA THR A 171 10.23 30.45 -25.25
C THR A 171 11.56 30.52 -26.00
N ILE A 172 11.73 29.70 -27.05
CA ILE A 172 12.97 29.60 -27.84
C ILE A 172 13.03 30.63 -28.97
N CYS A 173 11.88 31.10 -29.46
CA CYS A 173 11.78 32.11 -30.52
C CYS A 173 11.89 33.58 -30.02
N VAL A 174 12.46 33.79 -28.82
CA VAL A 174 12.80 35.11 -28.24
C VAL A 174 14.32 35.21 -28.11
#